data_AF-A0A2R4CCV7-F1
#
_entry.id   AF-A0A2R4CCV7-F1
#
_cell.length_a   1.000
_cell.length_b   1.000
_cell.length_c   1.000
_cell.angle_alpha   90.00
_cell.angle_beta   90.00
_cell.angle_gamma   90.00
#
_symmetry.space_group_name_H-M   'P 1'
#
loop_
_entity.id
_entity.type
_entity.pdbx_description
1 polymer ?
#
loop_
_entity_poly.entity_id
_entity_poly.type
_entity_poly.pdbx_seq_one_letter_code
_entity_poly.pdbx_strand_id
1 'polypeptide(L)'
;MTNELIESFIEKWLEFDLQVRQKEGVNELLYEELVELLSEINASLEGKDSIPKNLAEIFVDMYGALASSAEMYEDMTQQRVYEIASRLCDHARDICTG
;
A
#
# COMPACT_ATOMS: atom_id res chain seq x y z
N MET A 1 17.97 -5.20 6.43
CA MET A 1 17.66 -4.67 5.08
C MET A 1 16.23 -5.01 4.67
N THR A 2 15.90 -6.18 4.11
CA THR A 2 14.50 -6.49 3.70
C THR A 2 13.47 -6.36 4.83
N ASN A 3 13.79 -6.83 6.05
CA ASN A 3 12.88 -6.67 7.18
C ASN A 3 12.67 -5.20 7.58
N GLU A 4 13.70 -4.35 7.49
CA GLU A 4 13.61 -2.93 7.82
C GLU A 4 12.77 -2.18 6.77
N LEU A 5 12.90 -2.57 5.48
CA LEU A 5 12.06 -2.05 4.40
C LEU A 5 10.60 -2.40 4.62
N ILE A 6 10.33 -3.66 4.99
CA ILE A 6 8.97 -4.12 5.28
C ILE A 6 8.42 -3.40 6.51
N GLU A 7 9.16 -3.30 7.61
CA GLU A 7 8.71 -2.56 8.80
C GLU A 7 8.40 -1.10 8.46
N SER A 8 9.25 -0.42 7.70
CA SER A 8 9.02 0.96 7.25
C SER A 8 7.77 1.07 6.36
N PHE A 9 7.58 0.14 5.43
CA PHE A 9 6.37 0.08 4.60
C PHE A 9 5.12 -0.09 5.45
N ILE A 10 5.14 -0.99 6.44
CA ILE A 10 4.00 -1.26 7.32
C ILE A 10 3.65 0.00 8.12
N GLU A 11 4.64 0.68 8.71
CA GLU A 11 4.42 1.90 9.48
C GLU A 11 3.78 3.00 8.62
N LYS A 12 4.33 3.25 7.43
CA LYS A 12 3.81 4.25 6.49
C LYS A 12 2.44 3.89 5.94
N TRP A 13 2.20 2.60 5.71
CA TRP A 13 0.92 2.10 5.23
C TRP A 13 -0.18 2.37 6.27
N LEU A 14 0.10 2.08 7.53
CA LEU A 14 -0.83 2.33 8.64
C LEU A 14 -1.11 3.83 8.82
N GLU A 15 -0.09 4.67 8.65
CA GLU A 15 -0.25 6.13 8.65
C GLU A 15 -1.13 6.60 7.49
N PHE A 16 -0.85 6.14 6.27
CA PHE A 16 -1.61 6.51 5.07
C PHE A 16 -3.08 6.08 5.16
N ASP A 17 -3.32 4.82 5.51
CA ASP A 17 -4.66 4.26 5.72
C ASP A 17 -5.42 5.02 6.81
N LEU A 18 -4.74 5.44 7.89
CA LEU A 18 -5.35 6.28 8.92
C LEU A 18 -5.78 7.65 8.40
N GLN A 19 -4.91 8.36 7.65
CA GLN A 19 -5.21 9.68 7.09
C GLN A 19 -6.41 9.61 6.13
N VAL A 20 -6.43 8.62 5.24
CA VAL A 20 -7.54 8.40 4.32
C VAL A 20 -8.84 8.12 5.07
N ARG A 21 -8.80 7.28 6.11
CA ARG A 21 -9.96 6.98 6.96
C ARG A 21 -10.47 8.20 7.75
N GLN A 22 -9.59 9.10 8.13
CA GLN A 22 -9.93 10.30 8.89
C GLN A 22 -10.45 11.46 8.03
N LYS A 23 -10.64 11.23 6.72
CA LYS A 23 -11.06 12.26 5.75
C LYS A 23 -10.05 13.40 5.60
N GLU A 24 -8.77 13.14 5.82
CA GLU A 24 -7.71 14.13 5.62
C GLU A 24 -7.33 14.28 4.12
N GLY A 25 -7.93 13.46 3.27
CA GLY A 25 -7.63 13.39 1.85
C GLY A 25 -6.50 12.41 1.55
N VAL A 26 -5.86 12.60 0.41
CA VAL A 26 -4.74 11.77 -0.03
C VAL A 26 -3.43 12.52 0.16
N ASN A 27 -2.55 11.97 0.99
CA ASN A 27 -1.19 12.45 1.13
C ASN A 27 -0.32 11.86 0.01
N GLU A 28 -0.12 12.65 -1.05
CA GLU A 28 0.61 12.21 -2.24
C GLU A 28 2.08 11.89 -1.97
N LEU A 29 2.72 12.59 -1.03
CA LEU A 29 4.11 12.30 -0.64
C LEU A 29 4.21 10.92 0.01
N LEU A 30 3.31 10.64 0.96
CA LEU A 30 3.29 9.34 1.64
C LEU A 30 2.93 8.20 0.67
N TYR A 31 2.06 8.47 -0.31
CA TYR A 31 1.77 7.53 -1.39
C TYR A 31 3.01 7.23 -2.26
N GLU A 32 3.77 8.25 -2.65
CA GLU A 32 5.02 8.08 -3.40
C GLU A 32 6.06 7.25 -2.61
N GLU A 33 6.21 7.52 -1.31
CA GLU A 33 7.08 6.75 -0.42
C GLU A 33 6.65 5.27 -0.30
N LEU A 34 5.35 5.00 -0.26
CA LEU A 34 4.83 3.62 -0.26
C LEU A 34 5.18 2.88 -1.55
N VAL A 35 5.05 3.55 -2.70
CA VAL A 35 5.39 2.97 -4.00
C VAL A 35 6.88 2.68 -4.10
N GLU A 36 7.74 3.60 -3.63
CA GLU A 36 9.18 3.41 -3.60
C GLU A 36 9.56 2.20 -2.72
N LEU A 37 9.00 2.12 -1.52
CA LEU A 37 9.24 0.98 -0.62
C LEU A 37 8.77 -0.35 -1.22
N LEU A 38 7.61 -0.40 -1.87
CA LEU A 38 7.16 -1.61 -2.56
C LEU A 38 8.12 -2.02 -3.68
N SER A 39 8.65 -1.04 -4.44
CA SER A 39 9.66 -1.32 -5.47
C SER A 39 10.96 -1.87 -4.88
N GLU A 40 11.44 -1.32 -3.77
CA GLU A 40 12.64 -1.82 -3.09
C GLU A 40 12.43 -3.20 -2.46
N ILE A 41 11.26 -3.42 -1.84
CA ILE A 41 10.87 -4.72 -1.30
C ILE A 41 10.87 -5.77 -2.42
N ASN A 42 10.26 -5.45 -3.57
CA ASN A 42 10.22 -6.33 -4.73
C ASN A 42 11.64 -6.76 -5.15
N ALA A 43 12.52 -5.79 -5.37
CA ALA A 43 13.92 -6.07 -5.74
C ALA A 43 14.65 -6.89 -4.67
N SER A 44 14.36 -6.68 -3.38
CA SER A 44 15.00 -7.42 -2.29
C SER A 44 14.49 -8.87 -2.14
N LEU A 45 13.31 -9.16 -2.69
CA LEU A 45 12.66 -10.46 -2.66
C LEU A 45 12.80 -11.22 -4.00
N GLU A 46 13.44 -10.63 -5.01
CA GLU A 46 13.65 -11.25 -6.31
C GLU A 46 14.30 -12.65 -6.18
N GLY A 47 13.70 -13.64 -6.84
CA GLY A 47 14.16 -15.04 -6.80
C GLY A 47 13.86 -15.79 -5.50
N LYS A 48 12.99 -15.25 -4.62
CA LYS A 48 12.51 -15.97 -3.43
C LYS A 48 11.11 -16.54 -3.65
N ASP A 49 10.94 -17.81 -3.29
CA ASP A 49 9.66 -18.53 -3.44
C ASP A 49 8.60 -18.15 -2.39
N SER A 50 8.87 -17.16 -1.53
CA SER A 50 7.98 -16.81 -0.42
C SER A 50 8.15 -15.37 0.01
N ILE A 51 7.03 -14.72 0.33
CA ILE A 51 7.01 -13.40 0.96
C ILE A 51 6.82 -13.52 2.48
N PRO A 52 7.33 -12.55 3.26
CA PRO A 52 7.07 -12.49 4.69
C PRO A 52 5.58 -12.37 5.02
N LYS A 53 5.15 -13.07 6.08
CA LYS A 53 3.75 -13.19 6.47
C LYS A 53 3.08 -11.84 6.75
N ASN A 54 3.75 -10.95 7.47
CA ASN A 54 3.24 -9.62 7.82
C ASN A 54 2.96 -8.75 6.57
N LEU A 55 3.79 -8.88 5.54
CA LEU A 55 3.57 -8.21 4.26
C LEU A 55 2.36 -8.81 3.52
N ALA A 56 2.26 -10.14 3.49
CA ALA A 56 1.13 -10.85 2.88
C ALA A 56 -0.21 -10.47 3.52
N GLU A 57 -0.26 -10.35 4.85
CA GLU A 57 -1.47 -9.95 5.59
C GLU A 57 -1.98 -8.58 5.15
N ILE A 58 -1.09 -7.61 4.92
CA ILE A 58 -1.48 -6.28 4.43
C ILE A 58 -1.96 -6.34 2.99
N PHE A 59 -1.27 -7.08 2.12
CA PHE A 59 -1.62 -7.17 0.70
C PHE A 59 -3.03 -7.71 0.47
N VAL A 60 -3.48 -8.66 1.31
CA VAL A 60 -4.84 -9.21 1.23
C VAL A 60 -5.92 -8.17 1.53
N ASP A 61 -5.68 -7.29 2.49
CA ASP A 61 -6.69 -6.33 2.98
C ASP A 61 -6.58 -4.94 2.33
N MET A 62 -5.46 -4.65 1.66
CA MET A 62 -5.08 -3.33 1.14
C MET A 62 -6.17 -2.63 0.33
N TYR A 63 -6.71 -3.31 -0.70
CA TYR A 63 -7.76 -2.73 -1.53
C TYR A 63 -9.02 -2.46 -0.71
N GLY A 64 -9.44 -3.43 0.11
CA GLY A 64 -10.66 -3.33 0.89
C GLY A 64 -10.62 -2.19 1.90
N ALA A 65 -9.46 -1.98 2.55
CA ALA A 65 -9.26 -0.89 3.50
C ALA A 65 -9.44 0.50 2.86
N LEU A 66 -8.80 0.73 1.71
CA LEU A 66 -8.91 2.01 1.00
C LEU A 66 -10.26 2.17 0.29
N ALA A 67 -10.78 1.13 -0.35
CA ALA A 67 -12.07 1.17 -1.02
C ALA A 67 -13.21 1.49 -0.05
N SER A 68 -13.21 0.88 1.13
CA SER A 68 -14.17 1.19 2.21
C SER A 68 -14.08 2.67 2.63
N SER A 69 -12.87 3.21 2.67
CA SER A 69 -12.63 4.61 3.04
C SER A 69 -13.01 5.58 1.92
N ALA A 70 -12.84 5.18 0.65
CA ALA A 70 -13.20 5.98 -0.51
C ALA A 70 -14.69 6.32 -0.53
N GLU A 71 -15.56 5.39 -0.15
CA GLU A 71 -17.02 5.58 -0.05
C GLU A 71 -17.43 6.71 0.90
N MET A 72 -16.52 7.17 1.76
CA MET A 72 -16.80 8.29 2.65
C MET A 72 -16.61 9.66 1.97
N TYR A 73 -15.91 9.73 0.84
CA TYR A 73 -15.69 10.97 0.08
C TYR A 73 -16.78 11.15 -0.97
N GLU A 74 -17.23 12.38 -1.20
CA GLU A 74 -18.31 12.70 -2.15
C GLU A 74 -17.81 13.47 -3.39
N ASP A 75 -16.48 13.57 -3.54
CA ASP A 75 -15.84 14.38 -4.58
C ASP A 75 -14.75 13.59 -5.33
N MET A 76 -13.93 14.30 -6.11
CA MET A 76 -12.81 13.72 -6.87
C MET A 76 -11.82 12.93 -6.01
N THR A 77 -11.76 13.18 -4.70
CA THR A 77 -10.94 12.43 -3.75
C THR A 77 -11.38 10.98 -3.67
N GLN A 78 -12.68 10.67 -3.79
CA GLN A 78 -13.18 9.30 -3.84
C GLN A 78 -12.51 8.52 -4.98
N GLN A 79 -12.56 9.08 -6.19
CA GLN A 79 -11.94 8.47 -7.36
C GLN A 79 -10.42 8.32 -7.16
N ARG A 80 -9.77 9.33 -6.59
CA ARG A 80 -8.33 9.30 -6.32
C ARG A 80 -7.94 8.17 -5.35
N VAL A 81 -8.72 7.95 -4.29
CA VAL A 81 -8.47 6.86 -3.33
C VAL A 81 -8.59 5.49 -4.01
N TYR A 82 -9.60 5.29 -4.88
CA TYR A 82 -9.70 4.04 -5.65
C TYR A 82 -8.51 3.83 -6.61
N GLU A 83 -8.07 4.89 -7.29
CA GLU A 83 -6.91 4.82 -8.19
C GLU A 83 -5.64 4.41 -7.44
N ILE A 84 -5.40 5.00 -6.26
CA ILE A 84 -4.28 4.63 -5.40
C ILE A 84 -4.41 3.20 -4.90
N ALA A 85 -5.59 2.80 -4.43
CA ALA A 85 -5.83 1.43 -3.97
C ALA A 85 -5.51 0.41 -5.06
N SER A 86 -5.94 0.67 -6.30
CA SER A 86 -5.61 -0.18 -7.45
C SER A 86 -4.11 -0.25 -7.70
N ARG A 87 -3.42 0.90 -7.73
CA ARG A 87 -1.98 0.95 -8.03
C ARG A 87 -1.13 0.26 -6.97
N LEU A 88 -1.42 0.47 -5.69
CA LEU A 88 -0.72 -0.22 -4.60
C LEU A 88 -0.93 -1.74 -4.68
N CYS A 89 -2.13 -2.18 -5.04
CA CYS A 89 -2.42 -3.61 -5.24
C CYS A 89 -1.70 -4.19 -6.47
N ASP A 90 -1.48 -3.40 -7.52
CA ASP A 90 -0.69 -3.83 -8.68
C ASP A 90 0.77 -4.07 -8.26
N HIS A 91 1.38 -3.15 -7.51
CA HIS A 91 2.71 -3.36 -6.94
C HIS A 91 2.79 -4.57 -5.99
N ALA A 92 1.79 -4.74 -5.12
CA ALA A 92 1.71 -5.89 -4.23
C ALA A 92 1.61 -7.21 -5.01
N ARG A 93 0.89 -7.23 -6.13
CA ARG A 93 0.78 -8.40 -7.00
C ARG A 93 2.08 -8.71 -7.71
N ASP A 94 2.79 -7.70 -8.19
CA ASP A 94 4.11 -7.87 -8.81
C ASP A 94 5.08 -8.55 -7.84
N ILE A 95 5.12 -8.13 -6.57
CA ILE A 95 5.92 -8.77 -5.51
C ILE A 95 5.53 -10.24 -5.30
N CYS A 96 4.24 -10.57 -5.42
CA CYS A 96 3.77 -11.95 -5.23
C CYS A 96 4.02 -12.86 -6.45
N THR A 97 4.38 -12.31 -7.60
CA THR A 97 4.50 -13.05 -8.87
C THR A 97 5.89 -12.98 -9.51
N GLY A 98 6.77 -12.12 -9.01
CA GLY A 98 8.16 -11.97 -9.42
C GLY A 98 9.12 -12.99 -8.82
#